data_AF-A0AAN6WUE9-F1
#
_entry.id   AF-A0AAN6WUE9-F1
#
_cell.length_a   1.000
_cell.length_b   1.000
_cell.length_c   1.000
_cell.angle_alpha   90.00
_cell.angle_beta   90.00
_cell.angle_gamma   90.00
#
_symmetry.space_group_name_H-M   'P 1'
#
loop_
_entity.id
_entity.type
_entity.pdbx_description
1 polymer ?
#
loop_
_entity_poly.entity_id
_entity_poly.type
_entity_poly.pdbx_seq_one_letter_code
_entity_poly.pdbx_strand_id
1 'polypeptide(L)'
;MLRALAKPVQSLARIRIPRRGLRWIVRLSVLAVVVPLFLQWLVAYLVGNDARILPPQLVNAKNPLIVTAHPDDECLFFAPSILGVLDRNKGAMGGLLVMSTGNNYGKGETRTQELIESCKALGIYFQRCIAIDHPDLQDNPTRWWNTDLIENFVHEHVRKWEVDAIITFDEGGVSGHINHRAVSAAVTHYVATNPQAPVAYTLTTTSLIRKYTFLGDLPLTVLPFLWRIIEALSYPVTTADPKEGGIALIANTWHRYLATRRAFAQHGSQYSWDRYLYMIMSRYTRAGPAYKDRVPAILHHISLGQGASSHEKWMQVRQDCLDLHPDWQAFLWTDETATQLVRDHFPELQEMWEEGYKFPIQKIDALRYMVLYHYGGVILDMDLQCKRALGPLRRFEFVAPAAVPTGFSIGFMMAEARNKFVGELVGNLGRYNRNWLGLPYPTVMFSTGCHYASTIHAFQSRQDRKELKILAGTREEPRMHSLNGPVSTPLFNHLGSSSWHSYDASMIVTIGKSGGLRLPLIFVSGVLVSFFVVRRFRRRRLGGGGISSPRLKVTF
;
A
#
# COMPACT_ATOMS: atom_id res chain seq x y z
N MET A 1 28.89 -28.27 37.64
CA MET A 1 29.15 -26.90 37.09
C MET A 1 27.85 -26.32 36.51
N LEU A 2 26.78 -26.34 37.30
CA LEU A 2 25.44 -25.81 37.01
C LEU A 2 25.04 -25.00 38.24
N ARG A 3 24.42 -23.83 38.02
CA ARG A 3 23.97 -22.78 38.97
C ARG A 3 24.95 -21.61 39.14
N ALA A 4 24.68 -20.53 38.41
CA ALA A 4 24.37 -19.22 39.00
C ALA A 4 24.07 -18.20 37.89
N LEU A 5 23.00 -18.45 37.13
CA LEU A 5 22.28 -17.42 36.40
C LEU A 5 21.20 -16.86 37.34
N ALA A 6 21.47 -15.73 37.99
CA ALA A 6 20.47 -14.97 38.74
C ALA A 6 20.84 -13.48 38.78
N LYS A 7 20.44 -12.77 37.71
CA LYS A 7 19.85 -11.40 37.62
C LYS A 7 19.97 -10.46 38.85
N PRO A 8 20.08 -9.11 38.64
CA PRO A 8 18.92 -8.44 38.09
C PRO A 8 19.13 -7.29 37.08
N VAL A 9 18.30 -7.39 36.05
CA VAL A 9 17.68 -6.27 35.33
C VAL A 9 16.86 -5.46 36.35
N GLN A 10 17.36 -4.28 36.75
CA GLN A 10 16.61 -3.27 37.49
C GLN A 10 16.82 -1.91 36.83
N SER A 11 16.10 -1.62 35.74
CA SER A 11 15.84 -0.23 35.33
C SER A 11 14.71 -0.06 34.29
N LEU A 12 13.68 -0.91 34.33
CA LEU A 12 12.40 -0.54 33.71
C LEU A 12 11.49 -0.03 34.83
N ALA A 13 11.34 1.29 34.87
CA ALA A 13 10.44 2.00 35.75
C ALA A 13 9.06 1.33 35.74
N ARG A 14 8.68 0.73 36.88
CA ARG A 14 7.33 0.22 37.12
C ARG A 14 6.39 1.42 37.18
N ILE A 15 5.65 1.67 36.10
CA ILE A 15 4.43 2.47 36.15
C ILE A 15 3.49 1.75 37.13
N ARG A 16 3.41 2.22 38.38
CA ARG A 16 2.44 1.73 39.36
C ARG A 16 1.06 2.27 38.97
N ILE A 17 0.32 1.52 38.17
CA ILE A 17 -1.11 1.79 37.96
C ILE A 17 -1.80 1.66 39.33
N PRO A 18 -2.47 2.71 39.85
CA PRO A 18 -3.15 2.63 41.14
C PRO A 18 -4.18 1.49 41.14
N ARG A 19 -4.34 0.78 42.28
CA ARG A 19 -5.29 -0.36 42.42
C ARG A 19 -6.73 -0.03 42.00
N ARG A 20 -7.11 1.24 41.98
CA ARG A 20 -8.39 1.72 41.43
C ARG A 20 -8.39 1.75 39.89
N GLY A 21 -7.32 2.24 39.26
CA GLY A 21 -7.14 2.22 37.80
C GLY A 21 -7.07 0.80 37.23
N LEU A 22 -6.38 -0.11 37.90
CA LEU A 22 -6.34 -1.52 37.48
C LEU A 22 -7.72 -2.19 37.52
N ARG A 23 -8.55 -1.87 38.54
CA ARG A 23 -9.93 -2.36 38.63
C ARG A 23 -10.81 -1.86 37.48
N TRP A 24 -10.66 -0.60 37.09
CA TRP A 24 -11.38 -0.04 35.94
C TRP A 24 -10.93 -0.65 34.62
N ILE A 25 -9.62 -0.84 34.42
CA ILE A 25 -9.08 -1.52 33.23
C ILE A 25 -9.67 -2.93 33.12
N VAL A 26 -9.64 -3.71 34.19
CA VAL A 26 -10.21 -5.07 34.19
C VAL A 26 -11.71 -5.05 33.87
N ARG A 27 -12.49 -4.15 34.48
CA ARG A 27 -13.93 -4.02 34.20
C ARG A 27 -14.20 -3.66 32.74
N LEU A 28 -13.48 -2.69 32.19
CA LEU A 28 -13.62 -2.27 30.80
C LEU A 28 -13.20 -3.39 29.83
N SER A 29 -12.14 -4.12 30.14
CA SER A 29 -11.71 -5.28 29.34
C SER A 29 -12.75 -6.40 29.35
N VAL A 30 -13.37 -6.70 30.50
CA VAL A 30 -14.44 -7.68 30.58
C VAL A 30 -15.65 -7.23 29.76
N LEU A 31 -16.09 -5.97 29.90
CA LEU A 31 -17.19 -5.43 29.11
C LEU A 31 -16.91 -5.46 27.61
N ALA A 32 -15.68 -5.13 27.20
CA ALA A 32 -15.26 -5.15 25.80
C ALA A 32 -15.31 -6.55 25.16
N VAL A 33 -15.34 -7.62 25.96
CA VAL A 33 -15.47 -9.01 25.46
C VAL A 33 -16.91 -9.51 25.61
N VAL A 34 -17.53 -9.29 26.77
CA VAL A 34 -18.86 -9.84 27.08
C VAL A 34 -19.95 -9.15 26.26
N VAL A 35 -19.92 -7.82 26.13
CA VAL A 35 -20.96 -7.08 25.40
C VAL A 35 -21.04 -7.54 23.94
N PRO A 36 -19.94 -7.61 23.18
CA PRO A 36 -19.99 -8.15 21.82
C PRO A 36 -20.48 -9.59 21.68
N LEU A 37 -20.10 -10.48 22.60
CA LEU A 37 -20.56 -11.87 22.60
C LEU A 37 -22.06 -11.97 22.88
N PHE A 38 -22.55 -11.17 23.83
CA PHE A 38 -23.97 -11.09 24.13
C PHE A 38 -24.77 -10.51 22.95
N LEU A 39 -24.32 -9.39 22.38
CA LEU A 39 -24.96 -8.80 21.20
C LEU A 39 -24.97 -9.78 20.02
N GLN A 40 -23.90 -10.55 19.86
CA GLN A 40 -23.84 -11.56 18.82
C GLN A 40 -24.89 -12.65 19.02
N TRP A 41 -24.99 -13.16 20.25
CA TRP A 41 -25.97 -14.17 20.57
C TRP A 41 -27.40 -13.63 20.39
N LEU A 42 -27.65 -12.42 20.89
CA LEU A 42 -28.91 -11.69 20.75
C LEU A 42 -29.32 -11.52 19.28
N VAL A 43 -28.46 -10.92 18.46
CA VAL A 43 -28.79 -10.59 17.06
C VAL A 43 -28.84 -11.83 16.18
N ALA A 44 -27.98 -12.85 16.40
CA ALA A 44 -27.98 -14.03 15.54
C ALA A 44 -29.04 -15.07 15.90
N TYR A 45 -29.39 -15.22 17.18
CA TYR A 45 -30.28 -16.32 17.63
C TYR A 45 -31.62 -15.85 18.17
N LEU A 46 -31.69 -14.73 18.89
CA LEU A 46 -32.98 -14.26 19.45
C LEU A 46 -33.75 -13.42 18.42
N VAL A 47 -33.11 -12.38 17.90
CA VAL A 47 -33.74 -11.44 16.96
C VAL A 47 -33.44 -11.84 15.50
N GLY A 48 -32.52 -12.78 15.29
CA GLY A 48 -31.97 -13.15 13.99
C GLY A 48 -32.95 -13.76 12.98
N ASN A 49 -34.22 -13.99 13.33
CA ASN A 49 -35.28 -14.42 12.42
C ASN A 49 -36.44 -13.42 12.34
N ASP A 50 -36.40 -12.35 13.13
CA ASP A 50 -37.43 -11.33 13.14
C ASP A 50 -37.46 -10.59 11.78
N ALA A 51 -38.65 -10.21 11.34
CA ALA A 51 -38.85 -9.55 10.06
C ALA A 51 -38.35 -8.11 10.04
N ARG A 52 -38.10 -7.47 11.19
CA ARG A 52 -37.68 -6.06 11.29
C ARG A 52 -36.20 -5.80 10.98
N ILE A 53 -35.39 -6.85 11.11
CA ILE A 53 -33.95 -6.76 10.87
C ILE A 53 -33.58 -6.96 9.40
N LEU A 54 -34.51 -7.39 8.54
CA LEU A 54 -34.33 -7.36 7.09
C LEU A 54 -35.47 -6.59 6.42
N PRO A 55 -35.19 -5.86 5.34
CA PRO A 55 -36.23 -5.25 4.52
C PRO A 55 -37.23 -6.28 3.98
N PRO A 56 -38.52 -5.92 3.84
CA PRO A 56 -39.57 -6.82 3.37
C PRO A 56 -39.25 -7.46 2.00
N GLN A 57 -38.56 -6.74 1.13
CA GLN A 57 -38.18 -7.23 -0.20
C GLN A 57 -37.16 -8.37 -0.11
N LEU A 58 -36.28 -8.39 0.90
CA LEU A 58 -35.34 -9.49 1.12
C LEU A 58 -35.97 -10.63 1.91
N VAL A 59 -36.87 -10.34 2.86
CA VAL A 59 -37.60 -11.37 3.62
C VAL A 59 -38.49 -12.20 2.66
N ASN A 60 -39.16 -11.54 1.73
CA ASN A 60 -40.12 -12.16 0.81
C ASN A 60 -39.51 -12.51 -0.57
N ALA A 61 -38.20 -12.28 -0.78
CA ALA A 61 -37.54 -12.60 -2.04
C ALA A 61 -37.66 -14.09 -2.36
N LYS A 62 -38.16 -14.39 -3.56
CA LYS A 62 -38.22 -15.74 -4.14
C LYS A 62 -37.06 -15.99 -5.09
N ASN A 63 -36.58 -14.97 -5.79
CA ASN A 63 -35.51 -15.09 -6.78
C ASN A 63 -34.41 -14.04 -6.53
N PRO A 64 -33.73 -14.06 -5.37
CA PRO A 64 -32.68 -13.09 -5.11
C PRO A 64 -31.45 -13.37 -6.00
N LEU A 65 -30.87 -12.32 -6.56
CA LEU A 65 -29.65 -12.36 -7.36
C LEU A 65 -28.50 -11.68 -6.61
N ILE A 66 -27.39 -12.39 -6.44
CA ILE A 66 -26.14 -11.83 -5.96
C ILE A 66 -25.25 -11.54 -7.16
N VAL A 67 -24.72 -10.33 -7.25
CA VAL A 67 -23.82 -9.91 -8.32
C VAL A 67 -22.45 -9.59 -7.74
N THR A 68 -21.41 -10.32 -8.14
CA THR A 68 -20.04 -10.13 -7.66
C THR A 68 -19.04 -9.97 -8.82
N ALA A 69 -17.81 -9.61 -8.49
CA ALA A 69 -16.78 -9.38 -9.51
C ALA A 69 -16.01 -10.65 -9.82
N HIS A 70 -15.58 -11.37 -8.78
CA HIS A 70 -14.67 -12.51 -8.88
C HIS A 70 -15.19 -13.76 -8.17
N PRO A 71 -14.71 -14.95 -8.59
CA PRO A 71 -14.95 -16.17 -7.83
C PRO A 71 -14.24 -16.04 -6.48
N ASP A 72 -14.93 -16.38 -5.39
CA ASP A 72 -14.56 -16.23 -3.96
C ASP A 72 -15.15 -15.00 -3.24
N ASP A 73 -15.60 -13.97 -3.97
CA ASP A 73 -16.32 -12.83 -3.39
C ASP A 73 -17.58 -13.28 -2.63
N GLU A 74 -18.26 -14.32 -3.14
CA GLU A 74 -19.51 -14.81 -2.58
C GLU A 74 -19.33 -15.37 -1.17
N CYS A 75 -18.17 -15.99 -0.89
CA CYS A 75 -17.88 -16.56 0.43
C CYS A 75 -17.09 -15.60 1.32
N LEU A 76 -16.29 -14.70 0.76
CA LEU A 76 -15.52 -13.70 1.50
C LEU A 76 -16.38 -12.50 1.96
N PHE A 77 -17.34 -12.08 1.15
CA PHE A 77 -18.08 -10.83 1.43
C PHE A 77 -19.57 -11.06 1.64
N PHE A 78 -20.17 -11.95 0.84
CA PHE A 78 -21.63 -12.05 0.75
C PHE A 78 -22.23 -13.25 1.48
N ALA A 79 -21.44 -14.20 1.97
CA ALA A 79 -21.99 -15.40 2.62
C ALA A 79 -22.97 -15.09 3.77
N PRO A 80 -22.75 -14.09 4.65
CA PRO A 80 -23.76 -13.71 5.62
C PRO A 80 -25.08 -13.27 4.97
N SER A 81 -25.02 -12.45 3.91
CA SER A 81 -26.21 -11.97 3.20
C SER A 81 -26.93 -13.10 2.46
N ILE A 82 -26.18 -13.94 1.75
CA ILE A 82 -26.70 -15.10 1.01
C ILE A 82 -27.44 -16.04 1.97
N LEU A 83 -26.75 -16.50 3.03
CA LEU A 83 -27.33 -17.43 4.00
C LEU A 83 -28.41 -16.75 4.85
N GLY A 84 -28.29 -15.44 5.10
CA GLY A 84 -29.28 -14.64 5.83
C GLY A 84 -30.62 -14.57 5.12
N VAL A 85 -30.63 -14.62 3.79
CA VAL A 85 -31.84 -14.62 2.95
C VAL A 85 -32.29 -16.06 2.65
N LEU A 86 -31.40 -16.89 2.09
CA LEU A 86 -31.75 -18.24 1.61
C LEU A 86 -32.07 -19.24 2.73
N ASP A 87 -31.45 -19.13 3.91
CA ASP A 87 -31.83 -20.01 5.02
C ASP A 87 -33.22 -19.72 5.57
N ARG A 88 -33.67 -18.46 5.47
CA ARG A 88 -34.96 -18.01 6.00
C ARG A 88 -36.12 -18.38 5.07
N ASN A 89 -35.89 -18.31 3.76
CA ASN A 89 -36.89 -18.69 2.77
C ASN A 89 -36.43 -19.94 1.98
N LYS A 90 -36.83 -21.12 2.46
CA LYS A 90 -36.49 -22.40 1.79
C LYS A 90 -37.10 -22.56 0.40
N GLY A 91 -38.10 -21.75 0.05
CA GLY A 91 -38.66 -21.69 -1.30
C GLY A 91 -37.93 -20.72 -2.24
N ALA A 92 -36.95 -19.95 -1.74
CA ALA A 92 -36.20 -19.03 -2.58
C ALA A 92 -35.17 -19.77 -3.44
N MET A 93 -35.12 -19.41 -4.72
CA MET A 93 -34.12 -19.88 -5.68
C MET A 93 -33.08 -18.78 -5.93
N GLY A 94 -32.08 -18.72 -5.05
CA GLY A 94 -30.99 -17.77 -5.20
C GLY A 94 -30.14 -18.00 -6.46
N GLY A 95 -29.66 -16.91 -7.04
CA GLY A 95 -28.67 -16.92 -8.13
C GLY A 95 -27.42 -16.13 -7.77
N LEU A 96 -26.28 -16.51 -8.37
CA LEU A 96 -25.01 -15.82 -8.30
C LEU A 96 -24.52 -15.55 -9.73
N LEU A 97 -24.30 -14.28 -10.04
CA LEU A 97 -23.70 -13.83 -11.28
C LEU A 97 -22.35 -13.16 -10.99
N VAL A 98 -21.28 -13.81 -11.40
CA VAL A 98 -19.90 -13.33 -11.23
C VAL A 98 -19.41 -12.78 -12.56
N MET A 99 -18.97 -11.52 -12.58
CA MET A 99 -18.61 -10.83 -13.83
C MET A 99 -17.34 -11.34 -14.50
N SER A 100 -16.52 -12.13 -13.79
CA SER A 100 -15.29 -12.71 -14.32
C SER A 100 -15.11 -14.13 -13.83
N THR A 101 -14.51 -15.00 -14.67
CA THR A 101 -13.98 -16.31 -14.24
C THR A 101 -12.71 -16.19 -13.40
N GLY A 102 -12.16 -14.99 -13.22
CA GLY A 102 -10.92 -14.79 -12.49
C GLY A 102 -9.70 -15.37 -13.22
N ASN A 103 -9.70 -15.38 -14.55
CA ASN A 103 -8.68 -16.04 -15.36
C ASN A 103 -7.34 -15.27 -15.49
N ASN A 104 -7.10 -14.25 -14.66
CA ASN A 104 -5.87 -13.44 -14.73
C ASN A 104 -4.57 -14.26 -14.59
N TYR A 105 -4.65 -15.43 -13.94
CA TYR A 105 -3.52 -16.36 -13.76
C TYR A 105 -3.66 -17.66 -14.59
N GLY A 106 -4.53 -17.69 -15.59
CA GLY A 106 -4.78 -18.89 -16.41
C GLY A 106 -5.55 -20.01 -15.68
N LYS A 107 -6.30 -19.67 -14.63
CA LYS A 107 -7.05 -20.62 -13.78
C LYS A 107 -8.59 -20.48 -13.87
N GLY A 108 -9.11 -19.80 -14.89
CA GLY A 108 -10.53 -19.46 -15.00
C GLY A 108 -11.46 -20.68 -14.98
N GLU A 109 -11.11 -21.74 -15.70
CA GLU A 109 -11.89 -23.00 -15.72
C GLU A 109 -11.92 -23.66 -14.34
N THR A 110 -10.76 -23.79 -13.68
CA THR A 110 -10.67 -24.32 -12.31
C THR A 110 -11.51 -23.50 -11.35
N ARG A 111 -11.36 -22.16 -11.36
CA ARG A 111 -12.09 -21.25 -10.47
C ARG A 111 -13.60 -21.27 -10.71
N THR A 112 -14.03 -21.49 -11.95
CA THR A 112 -15.45 -21.66 -12.28
C THR A 112 -16.00 -22.94 -11.65
N GLN A 113 -15.24 -24.03 -11.67
CA GLN A 113 -15.66 -25.27 -11.02
C GLN A 113 -15.67 -25.13 -9.48
N GLU A 114 -14.66 -24.47 -8.90
CA GLU A 114 -14.61 -24.16 -7.47
C GLU A 114 -15.80 -23.29 -7.03
N LEU A 115 -16.18 -22.31 -7.86
CA LEU A 115 -17.34 -21.45 -7.64
C LEU A 115 -18.65 -22.25 -7.61
N ILE A 116 -18.84 -23.20 -8.52
CA ILE A 116 -20.05 -24.05 -8.55
C ILE A 116 -20.18 -24.85 -7.24
N GLU A 117 -19.09 -25.43 -6.75
CA GLU A 117 -19.10 -26.15 -5.47
C GLU A 117 -19.30 -25.20 -4.27
N SER A 118 -18.74 -23.98 -4.33
CA SER A 118 -18.98 -22.93 -3.33
C SER A 118 -20.47 -22.54 -3.28
N CYS A 119 -21.10 -22.33 -4.44
CA CYS A 119 -22.53 -22.06 -4.58
C CYS A 119 -23.39 -23.16 -3.94
N LYS A 120 -23.08 -24.44 -4.19
CA LYS A 120 -23.78 -25.57 -3.56
C LYS A 120 -23.65 -25.51 -2.03
N ALA A 121 -22.47 -25.19 -1.51
CA ALA A 121 -22.24 -25.08 -0.07
C ALA A 121 -23.00 -23.89 0.58
N LEU A 122 -23.28 -22.84 -0.19
CA LEU A 122 -24.09 -21.68 0.23
C LEU A 122 -25.59 -21.87 -0.01
N GLY A 123 -26.02 -23.00 -0.59
CA GLY A 123 -27.43 -23.27 -0.91
C GLY A 123 -27.94 -22.53 -2.15
N ILE A 124 -27.05 -22.03 -3.01
CA ILE A 124 -27.39 -21.43 -4.30
C ILE A 124 -27.61 -22.54 -5.32
N TYR A 125 -28.66 -22.41 -6.14
CA TYR A 125 -28.95 -23.39 -7.17
C TYR A 125 -27.85 -23.36 -8.25
N PHE A 126 -27.19 -24.49 -8.50
CA PHE A 126 -25.98 -24.52 -9.32
C PHE A 126 -26.20 -24.04 -10.77
N GLN A 127 -27.39 -24.21 -11.33
CA GLN A 127 -27.70 -23.69 -12.68
C GLN A 127 -27.93 -22.18 -12.71
N ARG A 128 -28.10 -21.55 -11.53
CA ARG A 128 -28.13 -20.10 -11.34
C ARG A 128 -26.81 -19.57 -10.77
N CYS A 129 -25.73 -20.35 -10.84
CA CYS A 129 -24.39 -19.93 -10.42
C CYS A 129 -23.50 -19.84 -11.68
N ILE A 130 -23.26 -18.61 -12.15
CA ILE A 130 -22.58 -18.37 -13.43
C ILE A 130 -21.40 -17.42 -13.20
N ALA A 131 -20.24 -17.78 -13.76
CA ALA A 131 -19.13 -16.86 -13.97
C ALA A 131 -19.03 -16.50 -15.46
N ILE A 132 -19.01 -15.20 -15.76
CA ILE A 132 -18.91 -14.69 -17.11
C ILE A 132 -17.45 -14.76 -17.57
N ASP A 133 -17.22 -15.40 -18.71
CA ASP A 133 -15.93 -15.35 -19.41
C ASP A 133 -16.03 -14.41 -20.60
N HIS A 134 -15.66 -13.15 -20.40
CA HIS A 134 -15.68 -12.12 -21.43
C HIS A 134 -14.33 -11.40 -21.50
N PRO A 135 -13.76 -11.14 -22.69
CA PRO A 135 -12.44 -10.52 -22.82
C PRO A 135 -12.33 -9.14 -22.15
N ASP A 136 -13.42 -8.37 -22.10
CA ASP A 136 -13.44 -7.06 -21.44
C ASP A 136 -13.73 -7.08 -19.93
N LEU A 137 -14.13 -8.24 -19.39
CA LEU A 137 -14.41 -8.44 -17.97
C LEU A 137 -13.38 -9.38 -17.32
N GLN A 138 -12.17 -9.46 -17.88
CA GLN A 138 -11.10 -10.23 -17.27
C GLN A 138 -10.66 -9.57 -15.96
N ASP A 139 -10.42 -10.40 -14.94
CA ASP A 139 -9.95 -9.96 -13.63
C ASP A 139 -8.67 -9.12 -13.76
N ASN A 140 -8.79 -7.85 -13.39
CA ASN A 140 -7.72 -6.88 -13.49
C ASN A 140 -7.94 -5.81 -12.40
N PRO A 141 -7.10 -5.78 -11.34
CA PRO A 141 -7.29 -4.86 -10.22
C PRO A 141 -7.00 -3.39 -10.54
N THR A 142 -6.62 -3.06 -11.78
CA THR A 142 -6.30 -1.69 -12.22
C THR A 142 -7.17 -1.20 -13.38
N ARG A 143 -8.01 -2.05 -13.99
CA ARG A 143 -8.85 -1.67 -15.13
C ARG A 143 -10.29 -1.52 -14.70
N TRP A 144 -10.89 -0.37 -14.95
CA TRP A 144 -12.34 -0.21 -14.80
C TRP A 144 -13.06 -1.02 -15.88
N TRP A 145 -14.00 -1.87 -15.48
CA TRP A 145 -14.82 -2.63 -16.42
C TRP A 145 -15.92 -1.77 -17.04
N ASN A 146 -16.26 -2.06 -18.29
CA ASN A 146 -17.34 -1.36 -18.98
C ASN A 146 -18.67 -1.60 -18.25
N THR A 147 -19.31 -0.52 -17.78
CA THR A 147 -20.55 -0.57 -17.01
C THR A 147 -21.72 -1.03 -17.87
N ASP A 148 -21.87 -0.52 -19.09
CA ASP A 148 -22.94 -0.91 -20.01
C ASP A 148 -22.92 -2.41 -20.31
N LEU A 149 -21.71 -2.99 -20.43
CA LEU A 149 -21.55 -4.42 -20.62
C LEU A 149 -22.01 -5.22 -19.40
N ILE A 150 -21.64 -4.80 -18.19
CA ILE A 150 -22.10 -5.43 -16.94
C ILE A 150 -23.63 -5.31 -16.84
N GLU A 151 -24.19 -4.14 -17.16
CA GLU A 151 -25.63 -3.90 -17.14
C GLU A 151 -26.39 -4.81 -18.09
N ASN A 152 -25.87 -5.04 -19.29
CA ASN A 152 -26.47 -5.98 -20.25
C ASN A 152 -26.53 -7.40 -19.67
N PHE A 153 -25.45 -7.88 -19.06
CA PHE A 153 -25.45 -9.19 -18.40
C PHE A 153 -26.42 -9.24 -17.22
N VAL A 154 -26.45 -8.20 -16.37
CA VAL A 154 -27.39 -8.10 -15.26
C VAL A 154 -28.83 -8.09 -15.78
N HIS A 155 -29.14 -7.28 -16.80
CA HIS A 155 -30.47 -7.20 -17.41
C HIS A 155 -30.93 -8.55 -17.96
N GLU A 156 -30.06 -9.25 -18.71
CA GLU A 156 -30.35 -10.57 -19.26
C GLU A 156 -30.73 -11.55 -18.13
N HIS A 157 -29.92 -11.62 -17.08
CA HIS A 157 -30.11 -12.58 -15.99
C HIS A 157 -31.27 -12.22 -15.07
N VAL A 158 -31.54 -10.92 -14.86
CA VAL A 158 -32.71 -10.44 -14.13
C VAL A 158 -34.00 -10.92 -14.79
N ARG A 159 -34.10 -10.81 -16.13
CA ARG A 159 -35.26 -11.29 -16.88
C ARG A 159 -35.32 -12.82 -16.93
N LYS A 160 -34.19 -13.47 -17.19
CA LYS A 160 -34.10 -14.93 -17.32
C LYS A 160 -34.47 -15.67 -16.04
N TRP A 161 -34.12 -15.11 -14.89
CA TRP A 161 -34.34 -15.75 -13.58
C TRP A 161 -35.49 -15.15 -12.80
N GLU A 162 -36.23 -14.20 -13.39
CA GLU A 162 -37.35 -13.47 -12.76
C GLU A 162 -36.95 -12.89 -11.41
N VAL A 163 -35.83 -12.18 -11.39
CA VAL A 163 -35.18 -11.68 -10.17
C VAL A 163 -36.04 -10.61 -9.52
N ASP A 164 -36.25 -10.74 -8.21
CA ASP A 164 -37.08 -9.83 -7.40
C ASP A 164 -36.28 -9.00 -6.39
N ALA A 165 -35.01 -9.33 -6.15
CA ALA A 165 -34.08 -8.51 -5.39
C ALA A 165 -32.62 -8.73 -5.84
N ILE A 166 -31.82 -7.66 -5.88
CA ILE A 166 -30.39 -7.73 -6.19
C ILE A 166 -29.57 -7.42 -4.93
N ILE A 167 -28.47 -8.14 -4.71
CA ILE A 167 -27.47 -7.86 -3.67
C ILE A 167 -26.11 -7.70 -4.34
N THR A 168 -25.42 -6.59 -4.09
CA THR A 168 -24.11 -6.28 -4.70
C THR A 168 -23.23 -5.41 -3.80
N PHE A 169 -22.08 -4.96 -4.30
CA PHE A 169 -21.18 -4.02 -3.63
C PHE A 169 -21.76 -2.59 -3.56
N ASP A 170 -21.38 -1.84 -2.55
CA ASP A 170 -21.54 -0.38 -2.58
C ASP A 170 -20.39 0.31 -3.34
N GLU A 171 -20.46 1.64 -3.43
CA GLU A 171 -19.49 2.50 -4.12
C GLU A 171 -18.03 2.33 -3.63
N GLY A 172 -17.85 1.81 -2.41
CA GLY A 172 -16.56 1.56 -1.79
C GLY A 172 -15.95 0.20 -2.15
N GLY A 173 -16.71 -0.73 -2.74
CA GLY A 173 -16.18 -2.00 -3.24
C GLY A 173 -15.53 -2.88 -2.17
N VAL A 174 -15.96 -2.77 -0.92
CA VAL A 174 -15.39 -3.36 0.31
C VAL A 174 -13.98 -2.88 0.62
N SER A 175 -13.00 -3.15 -0.24
CA SER A 175 -11.58 -2.81 -0.10
C SER A 175 -11.14 -1.72 -1.06
N GLY A 176 -12.06 -1.12 -1.83
CA GLY A 176 -11.73 -0.20 -2.90
C GLY A 176 -11.35 -0.89 -4.22
N HIS A 177 -11.58 -2.20 -4.35
CA HIS A 177 -11.23 -2.94 -5.57
C HIS A 177 -12.01 -2.39 -6.77
N ILE A 178 -11.30 -2.03 -7.84
CA ILE A 178 -11.88 -1.32 -8.99
C ILE A 178 -13.02 -2.09 -9.65
N ASN A 179 -12.87 -3.40 -9.83
CA ASN A 179 -13.91 -4.26 -10.39
C ASN A 179 -15.17 -4.32 -9.52
N HIS A 180 -15.03 -4.29 -8.19
CA HIS A 180 -16.19 -4.27 -7.27
C HIS A 180 -16.95 -2.96 -7.42
N ARG A 181 -16.21 -1.85 -7.55
CA ARG A 181 -16.77 -0.51 -7.77
C ARG A 181 -17.44 -0.41 -9.15
N ALA A 182 -16.86 -1.03 -10.18
CA ALA A 182 -17.46 -1.11 -11.51
C ALA A 182 -18.77 -1.89 -11.51
N VAL A 183 -18.82 -3.03 -10.81
CA VAL A 183 -20.06 -3.79 -10.59
C VAL A 183 -21.09 -2.96 -9.83
N SER A 184 -20.67 -2.25 -8.77
CA SER A 184 -21.56 -1.36 -8.01
C SER A 184 -22.15 -0.25 -8.87
N ALA A 185 -21.30 0.43 -9.67
CA ALA A 185 -21.71 1.50 -10.56
C ALA A 185 -22.71 1.01 -11.62
N ALA A 186 -22.42 -0.12 -12.26
CA ALA A 186 -23.30 -0.74 -13.25
C ALA A 186 -24.66 -1.12 -12.66
N VAL A 187 -24.70 -1.80 -11.52
CA VAL A 187 -25.97 -2.19 -10.89
C VAL A 187 -26.76 -0.95 -10.43
N THR A 188 -26.08 0.07 -9.89
CA THR A 188 -26.72 1.31 -9.47
C THR A 188 -27.34 2.04 -10.67
N HIS A 189 -26.61 2.14 -11.77
CA HIS A 189 -27.11 2.77 -13.00
C HIS A 189 -28.25 1.96 -13.63
N TYR A 190 -28.15 0.63 -13.66
CA TYR A 190 -29.22 -0.27 -14.11
C TYR A 190 -30.53 -0.03 -13.36
N VAL A 191 -30.50 0.02 -12.03
CA VAL A 191 -31.71 0.23 -11.21
C VAL A 191 -32.25 1.65 -11.36
N ALA A 192 -31.38 2.65 -11.52
CA ALA A 192 -31.81 4.03 -11.70
C ALA A 192 -32.47 4.30 -13.06
N THR A 193 -32.04 3.59 -14.11
CA THR A 193 -32.51 3.81 -15.49
C THR A 193 -33.64 2.91 -15.92
N ASN A 194 -33.81 1.73 -15.29
CA ASN A 194 -34.82 0.76 -15.67
C ASN A 194 -35.99 0.74 -14.66
N PRO A 195 -37.19 1.23 -15.02
CA PRO A 195 -38.34 1.27 -14.11
C PRO A 195 -38.84 -0.12 -13.63
N GLN A 196 -38.49 -1.17 -14.37
CA GLN A 196 -38.84 -2.56 -14.05
C GLN A 196 -37.74 -3.30 -13.29
N ALA A 197 -36.64 -2.63 -12.95
CA ALA A 197 -35.55 -3.26 -12.21
C ALA A 197 -36.00 -3.62 -10.78
N PRO A 198 -35.61 -4.80 -10.27
CA PRO A 198 -35.82 -5.14 -8.88
C PRO A 198 -35.00 -4.21 -7.97
N VAL A 199 -35.40 -4.11 -6.70
CA VAL A 199 -34.67 -3.33 -5.71
C VAL A 199 -33.26 -3.91 -5.51
N ALA A 200 -32.25 -3.05 -5.46
CA ALA A 200 -30.87 -3.43 -5.17
C ALA A 200 -30.48 -3.03 -3.75
N TYR A 201 -29.82 -3.95 -3.06
CA TYR A 201 -29.19 -3.76 -1.76
C TYR A 201 -27.68 -3.86 -1.90
N THR A 202 -26.97 -2.95 -1.25
CA THR A 202 -25.51 -2.88 -1.32
C THR A 202 -24.86 -3.27 -0.01
N LEU A 203 -23.80 -4.07 -0.08
CA LEU A 203 -22.96 -4.39 1.06
C LEU A 203 -22.15 -3.15 1.47
N THR A 204 -22.42 -2.63 2.67
CA THR A 204 -21.76 -1.42 3.17
C THR A 204 -20.26 -1.62 3.38
N THR A 205 -19.46 -0.80 2.71
CA THR A 205 -18.03 -0.63 2.93
C THR A 205 -17.81 0.12 4.23
N THR A 206 -16.92 -0.43 5.06
CA THR A 206 -16.62 0.12 6.39
C THR A 206 -15.13 0.43 6.50
N SER A 207 -14.80 1.33 7.43
CA SER A 207 -13.40 1.66 7.71
C SER A 207 -12.61 0.41 8.09
N LEU A 208 -11.31 0.45 7.82
CA LEU A 208 -10.42 -0.66 8.04
C LEU A 208 -10.44 -1.15 9.50
N ILE A 209 -10.55 -0.23 10.46
CA ILE A 209 -10.68 -0.57 11.88
C ILE A 209 -11.95 -1.40 12.11
N ARG A 210 -13.11 -0.91 11.66
CA ARG A 210 -14.41 -1.58 11.83
C ARG A 210 -14.51 -2.91 11.07
N LYS A 211 -13.92 -2.98 9.88
CA LYS A 211 -13.77 -4.19 9.07
C LYS A 211 -13.02 -5.28 9.82
N TYR A 212 -12.20 -4.85 10.77
CA TYR A 212 -11.24 -5.69 11.41
C TYR A 212 -11.14 -5.54 12.96
N THR A 213 -12.26 -5.34 13.67
CA THR A 213 -12.32 -5.33 15.16
C THR A 213 -13.12 -6.50 15.77
N PHE A 214 -13.24 -7.60 15.05
CA PHE A 214 -14.04 -8.79 15.38
C PHE A 214 -15.48 -8.44 15.80
N LEU A 215 -16.00 -9.15 16.80
CA LEU A 215 -17.24 -8.81 17.48
C LEU A 215 -17.19 -7.41 18.10
N GLY A 216 -16.01 -6.83 18.37
CA GLY A 216 -15.88 -5.48 18.91
C GLY A 216 -16.52 -4.38 18.07
N ASP A 217 -16.77 -4.61 16.77
CA ASP A 217 -17.57 -3.69 15.95
C ASP A 217 -19.08 -3.81 16.16
N LEU A 218 -19.55 -4.94 16.68
CA LEU A 218 -20.97 -5.26 16.77
C LEU A 218 -21.77 -4.22 17.57
N PRO A 219 -21.29 -3.65 18.68
CA PRO A 219 -21.95 -2.52 19.31
C PRO A 219 -22.25 -1.39 18.32
N LEU A 220 -21.26 -0.93 17.55
CA LEU A 220 -21.43 0.15 16.55
C LEU A 220 -22.36 -0.24 15.41
N THR A 221 -22.37 -1.51 15.00
CA THR A 221 -23.27 -2.03 13.97
C THR A 221 -24.71 -2.17 14.45
N VAL A 222 -24.90 -2.47 15.73
CA VAL A 222 -26.23 -2.63 16.36
C VAL A 222 -26.85 -1.28 16.73
N LEU A 223 -26.06 -0.24 16.99
CA LEU A 223 -26.55 1.08 17.39
C LEU A 223 -27.74 1.60 16.53
N PRO A 224 -27.69 1.58 15.18
CA PRO A 224 -28.81 2.05 14.35
C PRO A 224 -30.08 1.18 14.44
N PHE A 225 -29.96 -0.05 14.94
CA PHE A 225 -31.03 -1.05 15.03
C PHE A 225 -31.58 -1.22 16.44
N LEU A 226 -31.09 -0.46 17.43
CA LEU A 226 -31.47 -0.63 18.84
C LEU A 226 -32.97 -0.62 19.05
N TRP A 227 -33.70 0.32 18.43
CA TRP A 227 -35.15 0.39 18.54
C TRP A 227 -35.81 -0.87 17.97
N ARG A 228 -35.48 -1.26 16.73
CA ARG A 228 -36.02 -2.47 16.09
C ARG A 228 -35.75 -3.74 16.92
N ILE A 229 -34.58 -3.82 17.56
CA ILE A 229 -34.21 -4.94 18.45
C ILE A 229 -35.05 -4.96 19.72
N ILE A 230 -35.28 -3.80 20.36
CA ILE A 230 -36.13 -3.70 21.56
C ILE A 230 -37.57 -4.12 21.22
N GLU A 231 -38.09 -3.65 20.09
CA GLU A 231 -39.41 -4.04 19.62
C GLU A 231 -39.47 -5.54 19.30
N ALA A 232 -38.45 -6.10 18.63
CA ALA A 232 -38.41 -7.52 18.28
C ALA A 232 -38.35 -8.43 19.52
N LEU A 233 -37.68 -7.97 20.59
CA LEU A 233 -37.67 -8.68 21.88
C LEU A 233 -39.01 -8.61 22.62
N SER A 234 -39.76 -7.51 22.44
CA SER A 234 -41.01 -7.27 23.15
C SER A 234 -42.20 -7.92 22.45
N TYR A 235 -42.25 -7.83 21.12
CA TYR A 235 -43.31 -8.35 20.26
C TYR A 235 -42.72 -8.81 18.92
N PRO A 236 -42.24 -10.07 18.85
CA PRO A 236 -41.66 -10.64 17.64
C PRO A 236 -42.66 -10.70 16.48
N VAL A 237 -42.21 -10.39 15.27
CA VAL A 237 -43.06 -10.40 14.08
C VAL A 237 -42.42 -11.17 12.93
N THR A 238 -43.24 -11.92 12.20
CA THR A 238 -42.85 -12.75 11.05
C THR A 238 -43.09 -12.06 9.70
N THR A 239 -43.88 -10.98 9.67
CA THR A 239 -44.21 -10.20 8.46
C THR A 239 -43.62 -8.80 8.53
N ALA A 240 -42.76 -8.45 7.59
CA ALA A 240 -42.14 -7.13 7.56
C ALA A 240 -43.15 -6.04 7.14
N ASP A 241 -43.18 -4.91 7.88
CA ASP A 241 -43.97 -3.72 7.50
C ASP A 241 -43.21 -2.95 6.38
N PRO A 242 -43.89 -2.55 5.29
CA PRO A 242 -43.32 -1.69 4.24
C PRO A 242 -42.66 -0.41 4.74
N LYS A 243 -43.04 0.10 5.92
CA LYS A 243 -42.46 1.30 6.55
C LYS A 243 -41.06 1.06 7.13
N GLU A 244 -40.64 -0.19 7.28
CA GLU A 244 -39.32 -0.50 7.80
C GLU A 244 -38.25 -0.26 6.73
N GLY A 245 -37.50 0.84 6.90
CA GLY A 245 -36.57 1.38 5.91
C GLY A 245 -35.51 0.39 5.40
N GLY A 246 -34.95 0.70 4.24
CA GLY A 246 -34.12 -0.17 3.38
C GLY A 246 -32.71 -0.56 3.88
N ILE A 247 -32.53 -0.76 5.20
CA ILE A 247 -31.26 -1.20 5.80
C ILE A 247 -31.47 -2.56 6.48
N ALA A 248 -30.57 -3.50 6.24
CA ALA A 248 -30.57 -4.84 6.82
C ALA A 248 -29.48 -5.00 7.90
N LEU A 249 -29.79 -5.74 8.96
CA LEU A 249 -28.84 -6.25 9.95
C LEU A 249 -28.81 -7.77 9.90
N ILE A 250 -27.68 -8.31 9.46
CA ILE A 250 -27.49 -9.76 9.32
C ILE A 250 -26.30 -10.19 10.17
N ALA A 251 -26.54 -11.15 11.07
CA ALA A 251 -25.51 -11.79 11.86
C ALA A 251 -25.51 -13.30 11.61
N ASN A 252 -24.33 -13.86 11.36
CA ASN A 252 -24.17 -15.30 11.20
C ASN A 252 -24.34 -16.04 12.53
N THR A 253 -25.22 -17.03 12.52
CA THR A 253 -25.21 -18.14 13.49
C THR A 253 -23.98 -19.01 13.27
N TRP A 254 -23.74 -19.95 14.20
CA TRP A 254 -22.66 -20.91 14.07
C TRP A 254 -22.81 -21.79 12.83
N HIS A 255 -24.03 -22.23 12.51
CA HIS A 255 -24.26 -23.07 11.33
C HIS A 255 -23.97 -22.30 10.02
N ARG A 256 -24.36 -21.02 9.92
CA ARG A 256 -24.06 -20.18 8.74
C ARG A 256 -22.58 -19.91 8.60
N TYR A 257 -21.89 -19.69 9.72
CA TYR A 257 -20.44 -19.58 9.73
C TYR A 257 -19.76 -20.84 9.21
N LEU A 258 -20.18 -22.03 9.67
CA LEU A 258 -19.63 -23.29 9.15
C LEU A 258 -19.91 -23.48 7.64
N ALA A 259 -21.11 -23.12 7.16
CA ALA A 259 -21.42 -23.15 5.73
C ALA A 259 -20.51 -22.19 4.92
N THR A 260 -20.30 -20.97 5.42
CA THR A 260 -19.36 -19.99 4.85
C THR A 260 -17.94 -20.58 4.74
N ARG A 261 -17.49 -21.29 5.78
CA ARG A 261 -16.18 -21.96 5.80
C ARG A 261 -16.09 -23.11 4.79
N ARG A 262 -17.15 -23.89 4.62
CA ARG A 262 -17.21 -24.98 3.63
C ARG A 262 -17.20 -24.45 2.20
N ALA A 263 -17.91 -23.35 1.95
CA ALA A 263 -17.93 -22.66 0.67
C ALA A 263 -16.53 -22.15 0.29
N PHE A 264 -15.87 -21.42 1.19
CA PHE A 264 -14.49 -20.96 0.96
C PHE A 264 -13.50 -22.11 0.79
N ALA A 265 -13.69 -23.24 1.49
CA ALA A 265 -12.83 -24.41 1.32
C ALA A 265 -12.89 -25.05 -0.09
N GLN A 266 -13.89 -24.71 -0.91
CA GLN A 266 -13.95 -25.13 -2.31
C GLN A 266 -13.00 -24.35 -3.22
N HIS A 267 -12.58 -23.14 -2.81
CA HIS A 267 -11.64 -22.30 -3.57
C HIS A 267 -10.17 -22.68 -3.33
N GLY A 268 -9.82 -23.94 -3.61
CA GLY A 268 -8.47 -24.48 -3.39
C GLY A 268 -7.39 -23.68 -4.11
N SER A 269 -7.67 -23.24 -5.35
CA SER A 269 -6.75 -22.48 -6.19
C SER A 269 -6.48 -21.06 -5.69
N GLN A 270 -7.34 -20.56 -4.80
CA GLN A 270 -7.30 -19.20 -4.25
C GLN A 270 -6.96 -19.19 -2.76
N TYR A 271 -6.69 -20.37 -2.18
CA TYR A 271 -6.39 -20.49 -0.77
C TYR A 271 -5.05 -19.84 -0.42
N SER A 272 -5.08 -18.91 0.54
CA SER A 272 -3.89 -18.26 1.08
C SER A 272 -4.05 -17.99 2.58
N TRP A 273 -2.92 -17.84 3.29
CA TRP A 273 -2.92 -17.65 4.75
C TRP A 273 -3.62 -16.35 5.17
N ASP A 274 -3.52 -15.30 4.35
CA ASP A 274 -4.16 -14.01 4.56
C ASP A 274 -5.68 -14.10 4.36
N ARG A 275 -6.14 -14.89 3.38
CA ARG A 275 -7.57 -15.19 3.21
C ARG A 275 -8.11 -16.10 4.32
N TYR A 276 -7.32 -17.06 4.82
CA TYR A 276 -7.70 -17.85 6.00
C TYR A 276 -7.85 -16.98 7.25
N LEU A 277 -6.92 -16.03 7.45
CA LEU A 277 -6.99 -15.06 8.53
C LEU A 277 -8.22 -14.16 8.34
N TYR A 278 -8.48 -13.68 7.12
CA TYR A 278 -9.70 -12.93 6.78
C TYR A 278 -10.96 -13.73 7.11
N MET A 279 -11.01 -15.04 6.85
CA MET A 279 -12.16 -15.88 7.18
C MET A 279 -12.41 -16.08 8.69
N ILE A 280 -11.41 -15.78 9.53
CA ILE A 280 -11.53 -15.79 11.00
C ILE A 280 -11.78 -14.37 11.52
N MET A 281 -11.28 -13.39 10.78
CA MET A 281 -11.05 -12.01 11.19
C MET A 281 -11.49 -10.95 10.13
N SER A 282 -12.52 -11.04 9.30
CA SER A 282 -13.09 -9.87 8.59
C SER A 282 -14.58 -9.73 8.90
N ARG A 283 -15.20 -8.59 9.20
CA ARG A 283 -16.64 -8.52 9.62
C ARG A 283 -17.59 -9.18 8.63
N TYR A 284 -17.15 -9.21 7.37
CA TYR A 284 -17.82 -9.78 6.22
C TYR A 284 -17.76 -11.34 6.22
N THR A 285 -16.89 -11.91 7.06
CA THR A 285 -16.74 -13.32 7.48
C THR A 285 -16.63 -13.50 9.03
N ARG A 286 -16.79 -12.41 9.81
CA ARG A 286 -16.27 -11.91 11.16
C ARG A 286 -14.78 -11.46 11.38
N ALA A 287 -14.50 -10.21 11.88
CA ALA A 287 -13.35 -9.18 11.80
C ALA A 287 -11.98 -9.22 12.63
N GLY A 288 -10.84 -8.57 12.22
CA GLY A 288 -9.46 -8.38 12.81
C GLY A 288 -8.17 -8.15 11.91
N PRO A 289 -7.21 -7.17 12.11
CA PRO A 289 -6.99 -5.72 11.71
C PRO A 289 -6.31 -5.39 10.32
N ALA A 290 -6.40 -4.13 9.84
CA ALA A 290 -5.40 -3.50 8.95
C ALA A 290 -5.12 -2.01 9.32
N TYR A 291 -4.02 -1.48 8.79
CA TYR A 291 -3.14 -0.42 9.32
C TYR A 291 -3.58 1.04 9.10
N LYS A 292 -3.00 1.96 9.88
CA LYS A 292 -3.12 3.42 9.65
C LYS A 292 -2.26 3.84 8.46
N ASP A 293 -2.83 4.57 7.51
CA ASP A 293 -2.06 5.29 6.50
C ASP A 293 -1.31 6.45 7.17
N ARG A 294 0.01 6.33 7.21
CA ARG A 294 0.92 7.31 7.79
C ARG A 294 1.42 8.29 6.75
N VAL A 295 1.67 7.79 5.54
CA VAL A 295 2.10 8.59 4.39
C VAL A 295 0.88 9.29 3.75
N PRO A 296 0.89 10.63 3.60
CA PRO A 296 -0.13 11.36 2.85
C PRO A 296 -0.27 10.89 1.39
N ALA A 297 -1.47 11.00 0.82
CA ALA A 297 -1.77 10.62 -0.56
C ALA A 297 -1.29 11.71 -1.55
N ILE A 298 0.02 11.94 -1.60
CA ILE A 298 0.64 12.99 -2.40
C ILE A 298 1.78 12.40 -3.24
N LEU A 299 1.76 12.62 -4.54
CA LEU A 299 2.84 12.28 -5.48
C LEU A 299 3.67 13.52 -5.80
N HIS A 300 4.98 13.41 -5.68
CA HIS A 300 5.95 14.45 -5.99
C HIS A 300 6.87 13.98 -7.10
N HIS A 301 7.02 14.81 -8.12
CA HIS A 301 8.00 14.67 -9.18
C HIS A 301 8.84 15.93 -9.28
N ILE A 302 10.11 15.82 -9.63
CA ILE A 302 11.03 16.96 -9.73
C ILE A 302 11.52 17.08 -11.17
N SER A 303 11.41 18.29 -11.72
CA SER A 303 11.91 18.65 -13.04
C SER A 303 12.64 20.00 -12.94
N LEU A 304 13.92 19.95 -12.55
CA LEU A 304 14.81 21.12 -12.50
C LEU A 304 15.75 21.14 -13.71
N GLY A 305 15.98 22.33 -14.26
CA GLY A 305 16.87 22.54 -15.40
C GLY A 305 16.20 22.30 -16.77
N GLN A 306 16.46 23.20 -17.72
CA GLN A 306 15.86 23.14 -19.06
C GLN A 306 16.49 22.04 -19.92
N GLY A 307 15.70 21.01 -20.24
CA GLY A 307 16.08 19.93 -21.16
C GLY A 307 14.89 19.48 -22.02
N ALA A 308 14.51 20.29 -23.01
CA ALA A 308 13.29 20.15 -23.80
C ALA A 308 13.16 18.83 -24.60
N SER A 309 14.26 18.12 -24.91
CA SER A 309 14.24 16.98 -25.84
C SER A 309 13.83 15.63 -25.24
N SER A 310 13.63 15.54 -23.92
CA SER A 310 13.17 14.31 -23.25
C SER A 310 11.84 14.45 -22.50
N HIS A 311 11.20 15.61 -22.61
CA HIS A 311 10.03 15.98 -21.80
C HIS A 311 8.82 15.08 -22.07
N GLU A 312 8.49 14.77 -23.32
CA GLU A 312 7.29 13.98 -23.64
C GLU A 312 7.32 12.56 -23.07
N LYS A 313 8.45 11.85 -23.25
CA LYS A 313 8.61 10.48 -22.73
C LYS A 313 8.48 10.44 -21.21
N TRP A 314 9.10 11.39 -20.51
CA TRP A 314 9.06 11.46 -19.04
C TRP A 314 7.71 11.93 -18.51
N MET A 315 7.02 12.81 -19.23
CA MET A 315 5.66 13.23 -18.89
C MET A 315 4.66 12.10 -19.06
N GLN A 316 4.83 11.26 -20.10
CA GLN A 316 4.01 10.05 -20.25
C GLN A 316 4.25 9.06 -19.10
N VAL A 317 5.51 8.82 -18.74
CA VAL A 317 5.87 7.93 -17.62
C VAL A 317 5.29 8.42 -16.30
N ARG A 318 5.35 9.73 -16.06
CA ARG A 318 4.69 10.39 -14.92
C ARG A 318 3.18 10.20 -14.98
N GLN A 319 2.57 10.36 -16.16
CA GLN A 319 1.11 10.20 -16.32
C GLN A 319 0.66 8.79 -15.97
N ASP A 320 1.41 7.76 -16.37
CA ASP A 320 1.11 6.37 -16.02
C ASP A 320 1.10 6.16 -14.49
N CYS A 321 1.94 6.88 -13.74
CA CYS A 321 1.86 6.92 -12.28
C CYS A 321 0.65 7.67 -11.76
N LEU A 322 0.25 8.79 -12.37
CA LEU A 322 -0.93 9.55 -11.95
C LEU A 322 -2.23 8.78 -12.19
N ASP A 323 -2.32 8.07 -13.31
CA ASP A 323 -3.52 7.30 -13.69
C ASP A 323 -3.81 6.17 -12.69
N LEU A 324 -2.77 5.64 -12.04
CA LEU A 324 -2.89 4.65 -10.96
C LEU A 324 -3.26 5.26 -9.59
N HIS A 325 -3.32 6.60 -9.49
CA HIS A 325 -3.55 7.34 -8.25
C HIS A 325 -4.51 8.55 -8.45
N PRO A 326 -5.74 8.35 -8.97
CA PRO A 326 -6.64 9.45 -9.35
C PRO A 326 -7.06 10.34 -8.18
N ASP A 327 -7.12 9.79 -6.95
CA ASP A 327 -7.51 10.52 -5.74
C ASP A 327 -6.32 11.16 -5.00
N TRP A 328 -5.11 11.10 -5.56
CA TRP A 328 -3.90 11.63 -4.91
C TRP A 328 -3.58 13.03 -5.43
N GLN A 329 -3.10 13.89 -4.54
CA GLN A 329 -2.57 15.18 -4.97
C GLN A 329 -1.25 14.95 -5.71
N ALA A 330 -1.02 15.67 -6.81
CA ALA A 330 0.19 15.52 -7.60
C ALA A 330 0.90 16.86 -7.78
N PHE A 331 2.17 16.91 -7.40
CA PHE A 331 3.04 18.07 -7.57
C PHE A 331 4.16 17.76 -8.56
N LEU A 332 4.42 18.72 -9.45
CA LEU A 332 5.61 18.76 -10.28
C LEU A 332 6.43 19.98 -9.85
N TRP A 333 7.59 19.74 -9.25
CA TRP A 333 8.50 20.77 -8.77
C TRP A 333 9.38 21.27 -9.90
N THR A 334 9.29 22.57 -10.17
CA THR A 334 10.09 23.34 -11.13
C THR A 334 11.14 24.17 -10.40
N ASP A 335 12.06 24.81 -11.13
CA ASP A 335 13.08 25.70 -10.55
C ASP A 335 12.45 26.82 -9.69
N GLU A 336 11.32 27.40 -10.13
CA GLU A 336 10.61 28.46 -9.41
C GLU A 336 9.96 27.93 -8.13
N THR A 337 9.16 26.86 -8.24
CA THR A 337 8.40 26.30 -7.11
C THR A 337 9.31 25.64 -6.08
N ALA A 338 10.42 25.03 -6.50
CA ALA A 338 11.44 24.50 -5.60
C ALA A 338 12.19 25.61 -4.86
N THR A 339 12.57 26.69 -5.55
CA THR A 339 13.23 27.84 -4.91
C THR A 339 12.33 28.52 -3.90
N GLN A 340 11.03 28.64 -4.21
CA GLN A 340 10.05 29.15 -3.28
C GLN A 340 9.92 28.25 -2.04
N LEU A 341 9.84 26.93 -2.22
CA LEU A 341 9.79 25.98 -1.09
C LEU A 341 10.97 26.17 -0.13
N VAL A 342 12.19 26.26 -0.66
CA VAL A 342 13.40 26.40 0.14
C VAL A 342 13.38 27.72 0.89
N ARG A 343 13.03 28.82 0.23
CA ARG A 343 12.93 30.13 0.86
C ARG A 343 11.92 30.16 2.01
N ASP A 344 10.74 29.56 1.80
CA ASP A 344 9.61 29.67 2.73
C ASP A 344 9.71 28.69 3.90
N HIS A 345 10.40 27.55 3.73
CA HIS A 345 10.40 26.47 4.72
C HIS A 345 11.78 25.98 5.18
N PHE A 346 12.85 26.33 4.47
CA PHE A 346 14.22 25.92 4.78
C PHE A 346 15.21 27.09 4.57
N PRO A 347 14.95 28.28 5.13
CA PRO A 347 15.78 29.47 4.90
C PRO A 347 17.25 29.28 5.27
N GLU A 348 17.55 28.41 6.25
CA GLU A 348 18.90 28.04 6.65
C GLU A 348 19.70 27.29 5.56
N LEU A 349 19.02 26.71 4.57
CA LEU A 349 19.64 26.06 3.42
C LEU A 349 19.65 26.94 2.17
N GLN A 350 19.14 28.17 2.21
CA GLN A 350 18.97 29.02 1.03
C GLN A 350 20.30 29.33 0.32
N GLU A 351 21.33 29.75 1.06
CA GLU A 351 22.67 30.02 0.49
C GLU A 351 23.24 28.78 -0.20
N MET A 352 23.04 27.61 0.42
CA MET A 352 23.48 26.34 -0.14
C MET A 352 22.69 25.94 -1.39
N TRP A 353 21.39 26.20 -1.39
CA TRP A 353 20.50 25.95 -2.52
C TRP A 353 20.85 26.80 -3.73
N GLU A 354 21.14 28.09 -3.52
CA GLU A 354 21.45 29.03 -4.60
C GLU A 354 22.84 28.73 -5.18
N GLU A 355 23.88 28.69 -4.34
CA GLU A 355 25.29 28.69 -4.79
C GLU A 355 26.13 27.52 -4.26
N GLY A 356 25.67 26.79 -3.24
CA GLY A 356 26.48 25.79 -2.54
C GLY A 356 26.60 24.42 -3.22
N TYR A 357 25.69 24.06 -4.12
CA TYR A 357 25.75 22.78 -4.83
C TYR A 357 26.49 22.87 -6.16
N LYS A 358 27.57 22.09 -6.30
CA LYS A 358 28.42 22.08 -7.50
C LYS A 358 27.72 21.46 -8.72
N PHE A 359 26.91 20.43 -8.49
CA PHE A 359 26.22 19.70 -9.56
C PHE A 359 24.70 19.83 -9.42
N PRO A 360 23.94 20.09 -10.51
CA PRO A 360 22.49 20.25 -10.46
C PRO A 360 21.73 19.09 -9.81
N ILE A 361 22.19 17.84 -10.01
CA ILE A 361 21.60 16.65 -9.40
C ILE A 361 21.62 16.71 -7.85
N GLN A 362 22.60 17.37 -7.24
CA GLN A 362 22.63 17.54 -5.79
C GLN A 362 21.45 18.39 -5.30
N LYS A 363 21.00 19.38 -6.09
CA LYS A 363 19.79 20.17 -5.79
C LYS A 363 18.55 19.28 -5.86
N ILE A 364 18.44 18.43 -6.88
CA ILE A 364 17.32 17.48 -7.03
C ILE A 364 17.28 16.51 -5.83
N ASP A 365 18.43 15.90 -5.49
CA ASP A 365 18.55 15.00 -4.34
C ASP A 365 18.15 15.68 -3.02
N ALA A 366 18.68 16.87 -2.75
CA ALA A 366 18.35 17.64 -1.56
C ALA A 366 16.86 18.00 -1.49
N LEU A 367 16.28 18.41 -2.63
CA LEU A 367 14.87 18.74 -2.74
C LEU A 367 13.98 17.53 -2.42
N ARG A 368 14.39 16.30 -2.78
CA ARG A 368 13.62 15.10 -2.44
C ARG A 368 13.39 14.98 -0.93
N TYR A 369 14.42 15.23 -0.14
CA TYR A 369 14.34 15.17 1.32
C TYR A 369 13.51 16.32 1.90
N MET A 370 13.69 17.54 1.38
CA MET A 370 12.96 18.73 1.84
C MET A 370 11.46 18.61 1.59
N VAL A 371 11.07 18.17 0.39
CA VAL A 371 9.67 17.94 -0.01
C VAL A 371 9.03 16.88 0.88
N LEU A 372 9.68 15.71 1.01
CA LEU A 372 9.16 14.63 1.86
C LEU A 372 9.09 15.03 3.34
N TYR A 373 10.04 15.82 3.85
CA TYR A 373 9.99 16.26 5.23
C TYR A 373 8.81 17.21 5.48
N HIS A 374 8.56 18.14 4.55
CA HIS A 374 7.51 19.13 4.70
C HIS A 374 6.12 18.54 4.47
N TYR A 375 5.89 17.90 3.32
CA TYR A 375 4.57 17.41 2.90
C TYR A 375 4.32 15.94 3.26
N GLY A 376 5.36 15.17 3.51
CA GLY A 376 5.27 13.71 3.45
C GLY A 376 5.05 13.25 2.01
N GLY A 377 4.32 12.16 1.85
CA GLY A 377 3.90 11.66 0.55
C GLY A 377 4.94 10.76 -0.09
N VAL A 378 4.96 10.76 -1.41
CA VAL A 378 5.72 9.84 -2.24
C VAL A 378 6.46 10.63 -3.29
N ILE A 379 7.77 10.42 -3.35
CA ILE A 379 8.64 11.03 -4.35
C ILE A 379 9.23 9.95 -5.24
N LEU A 380 9.20 10.19 -6.54
CA LEU A 380 9.68 9.27 -7.56
C LEU A 380 10.38 10.03 -8.69
N ASP A 381 11.41 9.39 -9.23
CA ASP A 381 12.10 9.88 -10.41
C ASP A 381 11.17 9.87 -11.64
N MET A 382 11.41 10.80 -12.55
CA MET A 382 10.63 10.98 -13.78
C MET A 382 10.70 9.78 -14.74
N ASP A 383 11.63 8.85 -14.50
CA ASP A 383 11.85 7.64 -15.30
C ASP A 383 11.33 6.35 -14.64
N LEU A 384 10.58 6.49 -13.55
CA LEU A 384 9.87 5.39 -12.89
C LEU A 384 8.41 5.34 -13.33
N GLN A 385 8.10 4.38 -14.19
CA GLN A 385 6.73 4.08 -14.57
C GLN A 385 6.10 3.16 -13.51
N CYS A 386 5.03 3.59 -12.87
CA CYS A 386 4.31 2.80 -11.89
C CYS A 386 3.57 1.64 -12.57
N LYS A 387 3.71 0.43 -12.02
CA LYS A 387 2.97 -0.77 -12.47
C LYS A 387 1.80 -1.11 -11.56
N ARG A 388 1.79 -0.54 -10.35
CA ARG A 388 0.83 -0.84 -9.28
C ARG A 388 0.60 0.40 -8.44
N ALA A 389 -0.58 0.48 -7.82
CA ALA A 389 -0.87 1.51 -6.84
C ALA A 389 0.04 1.38 -5.59
N LEU A 390 0.53 2.52 -5.10
CA LEU A 390 1.46 2.64 -3.97
C LEU A 390 0.73 2.79 -2.63
N GLY A 391 -0.60 2.87 -2.64
CA GLY A 391 -1.46 2.96 -1.45
C GLY A 391 -1.09 1.99 -0.32
N PRO A 392 -0.88 0.69 -0.60
CA PRO A 392 -0.57 -0.27 0.45
C PRO A 392 0.76 -0.04 1.20
N LEU A 393 1.66 0.77 0.65
CA LEU A 393 2.94 1.10 1.27
C LEU A 393 2.82 2.28 2.26
N ARG A 394 1.71 3.03 2.23
CA ARG A 394 1.43 4.17 3.12
C ARG A 394 1.30 3.78 4.59
N ARG A 395 1.25 2.48 4.89
CA ARG A 395 1.26 1.90 6.24
C ARG A 395 2.54 2.11 7.03
N PHE A 396 3.66 2.28 6.33
CA PHE A 396 4.98 2.42 6.90
C PHE A 396 5.34 3.90 7.05
N GLU A 397 6.12 4.24 8.06
CA GLU A 397 6.56 5.64 8.29
C GLU A 397 7.53 6.13 7.22
N PHE A 398 8.32 5.21 6.67
CA PHE A 398 9.26 5.45 5.56
C PHE A 398 9.37 4.19 4.70
N VAL A 399 9.46 4.37 3.37
CA VAL A 399 9.69 3.28 2.42
C VAL A 399 10.70 3.68 1.35
N ALA A 400 11.68 2.82 1.05
CA ALA A 400 12.57 2.98 -0.10
C ALA A 400 13.03 1.60 -0.64
N PRO A 401 13.44 1.46 -1.91
CA PRO A 401 13.93 0.19 -2.45
C PRO A 401 15.40 -0.04 -2.11
N ALA A 402 15.78 -1.29 -1.88
CA ALA A 402 17.18 -1.65 -1.64
C ALA A 402 18.07 -1.31 -2.84
N ALA A 403 19.29 -0.83 -2.58
CA ALA A 403 20.30 -0.56 -3.60
C ALA A 403 21.43 -1.59 -3.53
N VAL A 404 22.10 -1.82 -4.67
CA VAL A 404 23.23 -2.73 -4.80
C VAL A 404 24.52 -1.91 -4.95
N PRO A 405 25.63 -2.24 -4.29
CA PRO A 405 25.87 -3.40 -3.41
C PRO A 405 25.35 -3.27 -1.97
N THR A 406 25.15 -2.05 -1.46
CA THR A 406 24.68 -1.79 -0.09
C THR A 406 23.86 -0.51 -0.02
N GLY A 407 22.80 -0.50 0.80
CA GLY A 407 22.01 0.70 1.08
C GLY A 407 20.61 0.66 0.45
N PHE A 408 20.06 1.83 0.17
CA PHE A 408 18.78 2.01 -0.52
C PHE A 408 18.88 3.09 -1.60
N SER A 409 17.98 3.02 -2.59
CA SER A 409 17.88 4.00 -3.68
C SER A 409 16.99 5.16 -3.25
N ILE A 410 17.39 6.38 -3.61
CA ILE A 410 16.62 7.60 -3.34
C ILE A 410 15.70 8.00 -4.52
N GLY A 411 15.76 7.24 -5.63
CA GLY A 411 14.90 7.48 -6.80
C GLY A 411 13.43 7.16 -6.54
N PHE A 412 13.13 6.42 -5.48
CA PHE A 412 11.79 6.24 -4.94
C PHE A 412 11.84 6.30 -3.42
N MET A 413 11.05 7.18 -2.81
CA MET A 413 10.91 7.25 -1.36
C MET A 413 9.47 7.61 -0.97
N MET A 414 8.99 7.03 0.12
CA MET A 414 7.73 7.41 0.77
C MET A 414 8.02 7.79 2.22
N ALA A 415 7.36 8.82 2.74
CA ALA A 415 7.50 9.19 4.14
C ALA A 415 6.24 9.87 4.70
N GLU A 416 5.98 9.71 5.99
CA GLU A 416 5.06 10.58 6.70
C GLU A 416 5.62 12.01 6.80
N ALA A 417 4.74 13.00 6.86
CA ALA A 417 5.16 14.38 7.06
C ALA A 417 5.91 14.51 8.39
N ARG A 418 6.99 15.28 8.40
CA ARG A 418 7.88 15.46 9.57
C ARG A 418 8.52 14.15 10.09
N ASN A 419 8.70 13.14 9.23
CA ASN A 419 9.40 11.92 9.60
C ASN A 419 10.80 12.23 10.17
N LYS A 420 11.13 11.62 11.32
CA LYS A 420 12.38 11.87 12.05
C LYS A 420 13.62 11.57 11.20
N PHE A 421 13.64 10.43 10.51
CA PHE A 421 14.76 10.03 9.67
C PHE A 421 14.95 11.00 8.49
N VAL A 422 13.86 11.38 7.81
CA VAL A 422 13.93 12.37 6.71
C VAL A 422 14.41 13.74 7.22
N GLY A 423 14.00 14.14 8.42
CA GLY A 423 14.51 15.36 9.06
C GLY A 423 16.02 15.32 9.32
N GLU A 424 16.56 14.17 9.70
CA GLU A 424 18.01 13.99 9.85
C GLU A 424 18.75 14.03 8.50
N LEU A 425 18.12 13.59 7.40
CA LEU A 425 18.66 13.81 6.05
C LEU A 425 18.72 15.32 5.78
N VAL A 426 17.62 16.06 5.92
CA VAL A 426 17.62 17.51 5.65
C VAL A 426 18.67 18.24 6.52
N GLY A 427 18.70 17.97 7.83
CA GLY A 427 19.61 18.64 8.76
C GLY A 427 21.10 18.35 8.55
N ASN A 428 21.46 17.28 7.85
CA ASN A 428 22.86 16.93 7.59
C ASN A 428 23.35 17.33 6.20
N LEU A 429 22.49 17.89 5.33
CA LEU A 429 22.87 18.27 3.95
C LEU A 429 24.14 19.13 3.94
N GLY A 430 24.18 20.18 4.77
CA GLY A 430 25.34 21.07 4.80
C GLY A 430 26.63 20.46 5.32
N ARG A 431 26.54 19.50 6.24
CA ARG A 431 27.71 18.80 6.79
C ARG A 431 28.37 17.87 5.75
N TYR A 432 27.55 17.29 4.89
CA TYR A 432 27.97 16.31 3.88
C TYR A 432 28.21 16.91 2.50
N ASN A 433 27.85 18.17 2.26
CA ASN A 433 28.19 18.89 1.03
C ASN A 433 29.70 19.11 0.92
N ARG A 434 30.43 18.11 0.43
CA ARG A 434 31.87 18.12 0.21
C ARG A 434 32.20 17.82 -1.24
N ASN A 435 33.16 18.55 -1.79
CA ASN A 435 33.68 18.32 -3.13
C ASN A 435 34.79 17.25 -3.09
N TRP A 436 34.56 16.10 -3.69
CA TRP A 436 35.48 14.96 -3.67
C TRP A 436 36.47 15.03 -4.83
N LEU A 437 37.52 15.84 -4.67
CA LEU A 437 38.58 16.03 -5.67
C LEU A 437 38.05 16.45 -7.06
N GLY A 438 36.88 17.08 -7.11
CA GLY A 438 36.23 17.49 -8.35
C GLY A 438 35.51 16.38 -9.12
N LEU A 439 35.57 15.13 -8.66
CA LEU A 439 34.94 13.98 -9.31
C LEU A 439 33.41 14.01 -9.11
N PRO A 440 32.60 14.08 -10.19
CA PRO A 440 31.16 14.21 -10.08
C PRO A 440 30.48 13.05 -9.34
N TYR A 441 30.80 11.80 -9.70
CA TYR A 441 30.13 10.62 -9.14
C TYR A 441 30.27 10.51 -7.61
N PRO A 442 31.48 10.52 -7.01
CA PRO A 442 31.60 10.48 -5.56
C PRO A 442 31.08 11.77 -4.91
N THR A 443 31.24 12.93 -5.54
CA THR A 443 30.71 14.19 -4.98
C THR A 443 29.20 14.10 -4.78
N VAL A 444 28.45 13.67 -5.79
CA VAL A 444 27.00 13.50 -5.71
C VAL A 444 26.64 12.39 -4.72
N MET A 445 27.21 11.20 -4.90
CA MET A 445 26.88 10.00 -4.13
C MET A 445 27.05 10.18 -2.61
N PHE A 446 28.13 10.85 -2.18
CA PHE A 446 28.46 11.04 -0.76
C PHE A 446 27.89 12.31 -0.13
N SER A 447 27.44 13.29 -0.92
CA SER A 447 26.87 14.54 -0.39
C SER A 447 25.36 14.49 -0.23
N THR A 448 24.65 14.03 -1.26
CA THR A 448 23.18 14.06 -1.33
C THR A 448 22.57 12.76 -1.85
N GLY A 449 23.36 11.91 -2.52
CA GLY A 449 22.90 10.71 -3.19
C GLY A 449 22.63 9.50 -2.28
N CYS A 450 22.49 8.32 -2.90
CA CYS A 450 22.12 7.07 -2.21
C CYS A 450 23.06 6.69 -1.06
N HIS A 451 24.38 6.90 -1.21
CA HIS A 451 25.34 6.55 -0.16
C HIS A 451 25.22 7.48 1.04
N TYR A 452 25.02 8.78 0.80
CA TYR A 452 24.74 9.76 1.85
C TYR A 452 23.53 9.33 2.70
N ALA A 453 22.38 9.09 2.07
CA ALA A 453 21.16 8.71 2.76
C ALA A 453 21.30 7.34 3.47
N SER A 454 21.98 6.38 2.82
CA SER A 454 22.28 5.07 3.40
C SER A 454 23.22 5.14 4.59
N THR A 455 24.14 6.11 4.61
CA THR A 455 25.06 6.35 5.73
C THR A 455 24.30 6.83 6.96
N ILE A 456 23.41 7.82 6.79
CA ILE A 456 22.56 8.33 7.87
C ILE A 456 21.61 7.22 8.36
N HIS A 457 21.05 6.42 7.44
CA HIS A 457 20.25 5.25 7.81
C HIS A 457 21.04 4.23 8.63
N ALA A 458 22.31 3.97 8.28
CA ALA A 458 23.16 3.04 9.03
C ALA A 458 23.46 3.52 10.46
N PHE A 459 23.47 4.83 10.69
CA PHE A 459 23.64 5.43 12.03
C PHE A 459 22.36 5.40 12.88
N GLN A 460 21.19 5.10 12.30
CA GLN A 460 19.95 4.94 13.06
C GLN A 460 20.04 3.75 14.03
N SER A 461 19.37 3.89 15.18
CA SER A 461 19.31 2.80 16.16
C SER A 461 18.67 1.55 15.53
N ARG A 462 18.99 0.37 16.06
CA ARG A 462 18.42 -0.89 15.54
C ARG A 462 16.89 -0.94 15.67
N GLN A 463 16.32 -0.21 16.63
CA GLN A 463 14.88 -0.14 16.81
C GLN A 463 14.25 0.79 15.76
N ASP A 464 14.82 1.98 15.55
CA ASP A 464 14.34 2.95 14.57
C ASP A 464 14.41 2.37 13.14
N ARG A 465 15.48 1.63 12.80
CA ARG A 465 15.60 0.98 11.49
C ARG A 465 14.55 -0.08 11.18
N LYS A 466 13.86 -0.63 12.18
CA LYS A 466 12.75 -1.59 11.91
C LYS A 466 11.50 -0.89 11.40
N GLU A 467 11.35 0.39 11.71
CA GLU A 467 10.21 1.22 11.32
C GLU A 467 10.43 1.84 9.92
N LEU A 468 11.69 1.94 9.49
CA LEU A 468 12.10 2.35 8.14
C LEU A 468 12.10 1.15 7.18
N LYS A 469 11.09 1.07 6.30
CA LYS A 469 10.89 -0.09 5.44
C LYS A 469 11.75 -0.02 4.18
N ILE A 470 12.84 -0.78 4.15
CA ILE A 470 13.60 -1.01 2.91
C ILE A 470 13.02 -2.21 2.16
N LEU A 471 12.55 -1.99 0.93
CA LEU A 471 12.02 -3.03 0.05
C LEU A 471 13.18 -3.80 -0.57
N ALA A 472 13.49 -4.94 0.04
CA ALA A 472 14.37 -5.96 -0.52
C ALA A 472 13.53 -7.13 -1.07
N GLY A 473 14.12 -7.93 -1.96
CA GLY A 473 13.43 -9.10 -2.51
C GLY A 473 13.45 -10.32 -1.60
N THR A 474 13.00 -11.46 -2.12
CA THR A 474 12.99 -12.75 -1.41
C THR A 474 14.41 -13.30 -1.28
N ARG A 475 14.58 -14.41 -0.53
CA ARG A 475 15.88 -15.10 -0.47
C ARG A 475 16.33 -15.61 -1.84
N GLU A 476 15.39 -16.00 -2.68
CA GLU A 476 15.62 -16.49 -4.04
C GLU A 476 15.93 -15.34 -5.01
N GLU A 477 15.23 -14.20 -4.84
CA GLU A 477 15.39 -13.02 -5.69
C GLU A 477 15.70 -11.77 -4.86
N PRO A 478 16.90 -11.64 -4.26
CA PRO A 478 17.21 -10.55 -3.33
C PRO A 478 17.14 -9.14 -3.96
N ARG A 479 17.26 -9.07 -5.29
CA ARG A 479 17.24 -7.82 -6.07
C ARG A 479 15.88 -7.47 -6.68
N MET A 480 14.82 -8.21 -6.35
CA MET A 480 13.47 -8.05 -6.92
C MET A 480 12.96 -6.60 -6.96
N HIS A 481 13.26 -5.81 -5.92
CA HIS A 481 12.82 -4.41 -5.82
C HIS A 481 13.92 -3.39 -6.11
N SER A 482 15.11 -3.83 -6.51
CA SER A 482 16.25 -2.92 -6.68
C SER A 482 16.18 -2.16 -8.00
N LEU A 483 16.39 -0.85 -7.93
CA LEU A 483 16.37 0.05 -9.09
C LEU A 483 17.81 0.30 -9.56
N ASN A 484 18.28 -0.47 -10.55
CA ASN A 484 19.62 -0.28 -11.13
C ASN A 484 19.57 -0.42 -12.66
N GLY A 485 19.75 0.69 -13.38
CA GLY A 485 19.63 0.71 -14.83
C GLY A 485 18.23 0.28 -15.31
N PRO A 486 18.04 0.00 -16.62
CA PRO A 486 16.74 -0.42 -17.13
C PRO A 486 16.31 -1.75 -16.49
N VAL A 487 15.25 -1.73 -15.66
CA VAL A 487 14.80 -2.91 -14.91
C VAL A 487 13.29 -2.87 -14.68
N SER A 488 12.64 -4.01 -14.82
CA SER A 488 11.24 -4.19 -14.43
C SER A 488 11.18 -4.84 -13.06
N THR A 489 10.64 -4.13 -12.08
CA THR A 489 10.37 -4.62 -10.72
C THR A 489 8.87 -4.92 -10.58
N PRO A 490 8.42 -5.51 -9.46
CA PRO A 490 6.99 -5.65 -9.20
C PRO A 490 6.22 -4.32 -9.09
N LEU A 491 6.90 -3.22 -8.72
CA LEU A 491 6.28 -1.91 -8.49
C LEU A 491 6.48 -0.94 -9.66
N PHE A 492 7.63 -1.02 -10.33
CA PHE A 492 8.04 -0.03 -11.33
C PHE A 492 8.66 -0.68 -12.56
N ASN A 493 8.43 -0.11 -13.74
CA ASN A 493 9.37 -0.21 -14.85
C ASN A 493 10.30 1.00 -14.76
N HIS A 494 11.58 0.76 -14.46
CA HIS A 494 12.60 1.80 -14.42
C HIS A 494 13.28 1.86 -15.79
N LEU A 495 13.19 3.02 -16.45
CA LEU A 495 13.71 3.21 -17.79
C LEU A 495 15.23 3.43 -17.83
N GLY A 496 15.87 3.53 -16.66
CA GLY A 496 17.32 3.50 -16.52
C GLY A 496 18.00 4.78 -16.96
N SER A 497 17.35 5.94 -16.77
CA SER A 497 17.97 7.21 -17.08
C SER A 497 19.17 7.41 -16.15
N SER A 498 20.34 7.54 -16.76
CA SER A 498 21.61 7.65 -16.05
C SER A 498 22.05 9.10 -15.98
N SER A 499 21.13 9.99 -15.59
CA SER A 499 21.25 11.46 -15.69
C SER A 499 22.46 12.07 -14.95
N TRP A 500 23.15 11.28 -14.14
CA TRP A 500 24.31 11.68 -13.33
C TRP A 500 25.50 10.71 -13.43
N HIS A 501 25.43 9.64 -14.23
CA HIS A 501 26.58 8.77 -14.48
C HIS A 501 27.51 9.44 -15.50
N SER A 502 28.57 10.08 -15.01
CA SER A 502 29.66 10.63 -15.82
C SER A 502 30.75 9.58 -16.10
N TYR A 503 31.78 9.99 -16.85
CA TYR A 503 32.92 9.13 -17.24
C TYR A 503 33.58 8.40 -16.05
N ASP A 504 33.63 9.06 -14.88
CA ASP A 504 34.21 8.53 -13.65
C ASP A 504 33.36 7.41 -13.03
N ALA A 505 32.05 7.42 -13.20
CA ALA A 505 31.17 6.34 -12.76
C ALA A 505 31.47 5.03 -13.52
N SER A 506 31.65 5.11 -14.85
CA SER A 506 32.01 3.95 -15.67
C SER A 506 33.38 3.38 -15.27
N MET A 507 34.36 4.26 -15.01
CA MET A 507 35.68 3.87 -14.53
C MET A 507 35.62 3.17 -13.17
N ILE A 508 34.90 3.74 -12.19
CA ILE A 508 34.75 3.19 -10.84
C ILE A 508 34.03 1.83 -10.87
N VAL A 509 32.94 1.70 -11.65
CA VAL A 509 32.21 0.43 -11.79
C VAL A 509 33.09 -0.64 -12.45
N THR A 510 33.89 -0.27 -13.45
CA THR A 510 34.82 -1.19 -14.13
C THR A 510 35.93 -1.68 -13.19
N ILE A 511 36.46 -0.80 -12.34
CA ILE A 511 37.41 -1.16 -11.29
C ILE A 511 36.76 -2.10 -10.26
N GLY A 512 35.51 -1.84 -9.87
CA GLY A 512 34.76 -2.70 -8.94
C GLY A 512 34.44 -4.11 -9.48
N LYS A 513 34.13 -4.23 -10.77
CA LYS A 513 33.80 -5.51 -11.44
C LYS A 513 35.01 -6.41 -11.69
N SER A 514 36.23 -5.86 -11.71
CA SER A 514 37.43 -6.62 -12.08
C SER A 514 38.04 -7.46 -10.94
N GLY A 515 37.34 -7.57 -9.81
CA GLY A 515 37.77 -8.36 -8.65
C GLY A 515 38.98 -7.74 -7.95
N GLY A 516 39.11 -7.94 -6.64
CA GLY A 516 40.13 -7.32 -5.80
C GLY A 516 41.61 -7.52 -6.19
N LEU A 517 41.93 -8.24 -7.28
CA LEU A 517 43.30 -8.42 -7.78
C LEU A 517 43.95 -7.14 -8.36
N ARG A 518 43.17 -6.16 -8.86
CA ARG A 518 43.73 -4.92 -9.43
C ARG A 518 43.88 -3.78 -8.42
N LEU A 519 43.18 -3.82 -7.29
CA LEU A 519 43.30 -2.83 -6.22
C LEU A 519 44.71 -2.71 -5.64
N PRO A 520 45.43 -3.80 -5.29
CA PRO A 520 46.81 -3.69 -4.81
C PRO A 520 47.76 -3.18 -5.89
N LEU A 521 47.54 -3.49 -7.17
CA LEU A 521 48.33 -2.96 -8.29
C LEU A 521 48.09 -1.45 -8.53
N ILE A 522 46.85 -0.97 -8.38
CA ILE A 522 46.51 0.46 -8.45
C ILE A 522 47.06 1.19 -7.23
N PHE A 523 47.02 0.59 -6.04
CA PHE A 523 47.58 1.16 -4.82
C PHE A 523 49.11 1.22 -4.91
N VAL A 524 49.78 0.15 -5.34
CA VAL A 524 51.24 0.11 -5.54
C VAL A 524 51.65 1.09 -6.63
N SER A 525 50.93 1.18 -7.76
CA SER A 525 51.24 2.17 -8.80
C SER A 525 50.99 3.61 -8.33
N GLY A 526 49.94 3.87 -7.55
CA GLY A 526 49.69 5.18 -6.92
C GLY A 526 50.77 5.59 -5.91
N VAL A 527 51.26 4.65 -5.10
CA VAL A 527 52.38 4.86 -4.18
C VAL A 527 53.68 5.11 -4.97
N LEU A 528 53.94 4.36 -6.04
CA LEU A 528 55.12 4.56 -6.90
C LEU A 528 55.07 5.90 -7.62
N VAL A 529 53.93 6.29 -8.20
CA VAL A 529 53.75 7.60 -8.84
C VAL A 529 53.92 8.72 -7.83
N SER A 530 53.32 8.60 -6.63
CA SER A 530 53.49 9.58 -5.56
C SER A 530 54.95 9.68 -5.12
N PHE A 531 55.65 8.55 -4.98
CA PHE A 531 57.08 8.50 -4.68
C PHE A 531 57.91 9.18 -5.78
N PHE A 532 57.62 8.93 -7.06
CA PHE A 532 58.31 9.56 -8.19
C PHE A 532 58.03 11.06 -8.30
N VAL A 533 56.79 11.50 -8.05
CA VAL A 533 56.40 12.92 -8.03
C VAL A 533 57.08 13.64 -6.87
N VAL A 534 57.03 13.08 -5.65
CA VAL A 534 57.73 13.63 -4.48
C VAL A 534 59.24 13.67 -4.71
N ARG A 535 59.83 12.63 -5.31
CA ARG A 535 61.26 12.59 -5.67
C ARG A 535 61.61 13.61 -6.75
N ARG A 536 60.74 13.84 -7.74
CA ARG A 536 60.92 14.87 -8.79
C ARG A 536 60.79 16.28 -8.22
N PHE A 537 59.86 16.52 -7.29
CA PHE A 537 59.74 17.79 -6.56
C PHE A 537 60.93 18.03 -5.62
N ARG A 538 61.43 17.00 -4.92
CA ARG A 538 62.67 17.08 -4.12
C ARG A 538 63.91 17.33 -4.98
N ARG A 539 64.03 16.66 -6.15
CA ARG A 539 65.13 16.92 -7.11
C ARG A 539 65.04 18.30 -7.74
N ARG A 540 63.84 18.84 -7.99
CA ARG A 540 63.67 20.24 -8.44
C ARG A 540 64.00 21.25 -7.35
N ARG A 541 63.71 20.95 -6.06
CA ARG A 541 64.17 21.77 -4.92
C ARG A 541 65.68 21.69 -4.68
N LEU A 542 66.32 20.55 -4.97
CA LEU A 542 67.77 20.37 -4.82
C LEU A 542 68.57 20.77 -6.07
N GLY A 543 67.92 20.90 -7.23
CA GLY A 543 68.53 21.28 -8.51
C GLY A 543 68.24 22.72 -8.97
N GLY A 544 67.56 23.52 -8.14
CA GLY A 544 67.25 24.93 -8.41
C GLY A 544 68.10 25.93 -7.62
N GLY A 545 69.17 25.48 -6.95
CA GLY A 545 70.09 26.30 -6.17
C GLY A 545 71.34 26.66 -6.95
N GLY A 546 71.21 27.41 -8.03
CA GLY A 546 72.33 27.96 -8.75
C GLY A 546 71.86 29.13 -9.60
N ILE A 547 72.01 30.35 -9.08
CA ILE A 547 72.42 31.57 -9.78
C ILE A 547 72.42 32.76 -8.79
N SER A 548 73.64 33.27 -8.61
CA SER A 548 74.06 34.64 -8.26
C SER A 548 73.40 35.40 -7.09
N SER A 549 74.19 35.58 -6.03
CA SER A 549 74.11 36.69 -5.10
C SER A 549 74.35 38.04 -5.80
N PRO A 550 73.52 39.08 -5.59
CA PRO A 550 73.94 40.46 -5.81
C PRO A 550 74.80 40.92 -4.63
N ARG A 551 75.96 41.50 -4.95
CA ARG A 551 76.82 42.20 -3.99
C ARG A 551 76.07 43.39 -3.39
N LEU A 552 75.93 43.42 -2.06
CA LEU A 552 75.86 44.69 -1.33
C LEU A 552 77.27 45.06 -0.88
N LYS A 553 77.80 46.15 -1.45
CA LYS A 553 78.91 46.91 -0.87
C LYS A 553 78.33 47.74 0.27
N VAL A 554 78.86 47.58 1.47
CA VAL A 554 78.87 48.63 2.49
C VAL A 554 80.33 48.85 2.87
N THR A 555 80.84 50.02 2.53
CA THR A 555 82.04 50.63 3.10
C THR A 555 81.55 51.81 3.91
N PHE A 556 81.71 51.69 5.23
CA PHE A 556 81.40 52.62 6.34
C PHE A 556 79.96 53.14 6.45
#